data_AF-A0A2M8LX33-F1
#
_entry.id   AF-A0A2M8LX33-F1
#
_cell.length_a   1.000
_cell.length_b   1.000
_cell.length_c   1.000
_cell.angle_alpha   90.00
_cell.angle_beta   90.00
_cell.angle_gamma   90.00
#
_symmetry.space_group_name_H-M   'P 1'
#
loop_
_entity.id
_entity.type
_entity.pdbx_description
1 polymer ?
#
loop_
_entity_poly.entity_id
_entity_poly.type
_entity_poly.pdbx_seq_one_letter_code
_entity_poly.pdbx_strand_id
1 'polypeptide(L)'
;MAAVAAQVWPLLVFLGLFLAAALAWFARSGDRVPAEMAWGVFEAAALGLVASFALHESAHVVALRRVRTVTRIALERTAWRTSVVPEGTMTARQTAGVALAGPLSCVAVGALLWLPDLDRSLAWWYLAHAAFLLPLFGDGRALRHALRTARGRRPAGEARG
;
A
#
# COMPACT_ATOMS: atom_id res chain seq x y z
N MET A 1 -3.48 5.22 8.81
CA MET A 1 -4.36 6.13 8.04
C MET A 1 -3.89 7.58 8.03
N ALA A 2 -3.70 8.25 9.18
CA ALA A 2 -3.35 9.68 9.23
C ALA A 2 -2.09 10.09 8.43
N ALA A 3 -1.11 9.19 8.27
CA ALA A 3 0.13 9.50 7.56
C ALA A 3 -0.02 9.57 6.03
N VAL A 4 -0.71 8.60 5.41
CA VAL A 4 -0.99 8.60 3.96
C VAL A 4 -1.92 9.75 3.60
N ALA A 5 -2.97 9.96 4.41
CA ALA A 5 -3.89 11.07 4.25
C ALA A 5 -3.15 12.43 4.32
N ALA A 6 -2.18 12.58 5.23
CA ALA A 6 -1.37 13.80 5.35
C ALA A 6 -0.42 14.04 4.17
N GLN A 7 -0.20 13.08 3.27
CA GLN A 7 0.60 13.29 2.06
C GLN A 7 -0.27 13.68 0.87
N VAL A 8 -1.47 13.09 0.78
CA VAL A 8 -2.41 13.33 -0.32
C VAL A 8 -3.50 14.35 0.01
N TRP A 9 -3.47 14.99 1.19
CA TRP A 9 -4.53 15.89 1.63
C TRP A 9 -4.83 17.05 0.66
N PRO A 10 -3.85 17.69 -0.04
CA PRO A 10 -4.19 18.78 -0.95
C PRO A 10 -5.03 18.27 -2.13
N LEU A 11 -4.71 17.08 -2.64
CA LEU A 11 -5.48 16.40 -3.68
C LEU A 11 -6.88 16.06 -3.19
N LEU A 12 -7.02 15.47 -2.00
CA LEU A 12 -8.32 15.12 -1.44
C LEU A 12 -9.20 16.34 -1.18
N VAL A 13 -8.63 17.43 -0.68
CA VAL A 13 -9.36 18.69 -0.48
C VAL A 13 -9.80 19.26 -1.82
N PHE A 14 -8.90 19.32 -2.80
CA PHE A 14 -9.24 19.80 -4.14
C PHE A 14 -10.37 18.97 -4.77
N LEU A 15 -10.26 17.65 -4.75
CA LEU A 15 -11.29 16.76 -5.31
C LEU A 15 -12.60 16.82 -4.52
N GLY A 16 -12.54 16.99 -3.20
CA GLY A 16 -13.73 17.19 -2.37
C GLY A 16 -14.46 18.49 -2.68
N LEU A 17 -13.72 19.59 -2.86
CA LEU A 17 -14.29 20.87 -3.29
C LEU A 17 -14.87 20.79 -4.70
N PHE A 18 -14.17 20.12 -5.62
CA PHE A 18 -14.65 19.89 -6.98
C PHE A 18 -15.95 19.09 -7.00
N LEU A 19 -16.03 18.00 -6.22
CA LEU A 19 -17.25 17.22 -6.05
C LEU A 19 -18.38 18.04 -5.44
N ALA A 20 -18.10 18.85 -4.40
CA ALA A 20 -19.10 19.71 -3.78
C ALA A 20 -19.66 20.75 -4.78
N ALA A 21 -18.79 21.34 -5.61
CA ALA A 21 -19.22 22.25 -6.67
C ALA A 21 -20.08 21.55 -7.73
N ALA A 22 -19.71 20.33 -8.15
CA ALA A 22 -20.47 19.54 -9.10
C ALA A 22 -21.86 19.14 -8.56
N LEU A 23 -21.95 18.78 -7.28
CA LEU A 23 -23.23 18.50 -6.61
C LEU A 23 -24.10 19.76 -6.47
N ALA A 24 -23.49 20.91 -6.15
CA ALA A 24 -24.20 22.19 -6.08
C ALA A 24 -24.71 22.65 -7.46
N TRP A 25 -24.02 22.28 -8.54
CA TRP A 25 -24.50 22.47 -9.91
C TRP A 25 -25.69 21.56 -10.19
N PHE A 26 -25.55 20.25 -9.94
CA PHE A 26 -26.63 19.27 -10.14
C PHE A 26 -27.91 19.69 -9.42
N ALA A 27 -27.81 20.13 -8.16
CA ALA A 27 -28.96 20.58 -7.39
C ALA A 27 -29.69 21.80 -8.01
N ARG A 28 -29.00 22.61 -8.82
CA ARG A 28 -29.57 23.78 -9.49
C ARG A 28 -30.04 23.51 -10.91
N SER A 29 -29.30 22.71 -11.68
CA SER A 29 -29.54 22.50 -13.10
C SER A 29 -30.29 21.21 -13.41
N GLY A 30 -30.28 20.24 -12.50
CA GLY A 30 -30.75 18.87 -12.74
C GLY A 30 -29.79 18.02 -13.58
N ASP A 31 -28.66 18.58 -14.05
CA ASP A 31 -27.67 17.85 -14.83
C ASP A 31 -26.73 17.04 -13.93
N ARG A 32 -26.85 15.72 -14.02
CA ARG A 32 -26.11 14.75 -13.19
C ARG A 32 -24.69 14.48 -13.68
N VAL A 33 -24.39 14.78 -14.95
CA VAL A 33 -23.13 14.34 -15.59
C VAL A 33 -21.89 14.87 -14.87
N PRO A 34 -21.80 16.16 -14.49
CA PRO A 34 -20.63 16.66 -13.77
C PRO A 34 -20.43 15.98 -12.41
N ALA A 35 -21.52 15.67 -11.71
CA ALA A 35 -21.47 15.03 -10.40
C ALA A 35 -21.01 13.57 -10.50
N GLU A 36 -21.49 12.82 -11.50
CA GLU A 36 -21.04 11.44 -11.76
C GLU A 36 -19.55 11.39 -12.11
N MET A 37 -19.07 12.32 -12.96
CA MET A 37 -17.65 12.41 -13.31
C MET A 37 -16.79 12.78 -12.10
N ALA A 38 -17.20 13.80 -11.32
CA ALA A 38 -16.48 14.21 -10.13
C ALA A 38 -16.45 13.10 -9.06
N TRP A 39 -17.55 12.36 -8.92
CA TRP A 39 -17.63 11.20 -8.04
C TRP A 39 -16.63 10.11 -8.44
N GLY A 40 -16.59 9.71 -9.70
CA GLY A 40 -15.67 8.66 -10.16
C GLY A 40 -14.19 9.01 -9.91
N VAL A 41 -13.80 10.27 -10.12
CA VAL A 41 -12.43 10.73 -9.83
C VAL A 41 -12.15 10.75 -8.32
N PHE A 42 -13.11 11.25 -7.52
CA PHE A 42 -12.98 11.26 -6.06
C PHE A 42 -12.87 9.85 -5.49
N GLU A 43 -13.70 8.93 -5.97
CA GLU A 43 -13.70 7.52 -5.58
C GLU A 43 -12.38 6.83 -5.92
N ALA A 44 -11.88 7.01 -7.14
CA ALA A 44 -10.58 6.47 -7.55
C ALA A 44 -9.43 7.02 -6.66
N ALA A 45 -9.46 8.30 -6.32
CA ALA A 45 -8.45 8.89 -5.42
C ALA A 45 -8.59 8.38 -3.99
N ALA A 46 -9.79 8.39 -3.41
CA ALA A 46 -10.01 8.04 -2.01
C ALA A 46 -9.88 6.52 -1.77
N LEU A 47 -10.63 5.70 -2.52
CA LEU A 47 -10.69 4.25 -2.33
C LEU A 47 -9.62 3.51 -3.12
N GLY A 48 -9.26 4.01 -4.30
CA GLY A 48 -8.18 3.43 -5.10
C GLY A 48 -6.83 3.78 -4.50
N LEU A 49 -6.45 5.06 -4.53
CA LEU A 49 -5.11 5.49 -4.10
C LEU A 49 -4.94 5.49 -2.57
N VAL A 50 -5.76 6.23 -1.81
CA VAL A 50 -5.50 6.41 -0.37
C VAL A 50 -5.70 5.14 0.42
N ALA A 51 -6.81 4.43 0.19
CA ALA A 51 -7.11 3.23 0.95
C ALA A 51 -6.11 2.08 0.65
N SER A 52 -5.68 1.91 -0.60
CA SER A 52 -4.67 0.88 -0.94
C SER A 52 -3.32 1.15 -0.28
N PHE A 53 -2.81 2.39 -0.31
CA PHE A 53 -1.58 2.76 0.40
C PHE A 53 -1.73 2.64 1.91
N ALA A 54 -2.89 3.02 2.46
CA ALA A 54 -3.15 2.87 3.89
C ALA A 54 -3.17 1.40 4.32
N LEU A 55 -3.76 0.51 3.51
CA LEU A 55 -3.75 -0.93 3.71
C LEU A 55 -2.31 -1.47 3.66
N HIS A 56 -1.55 -1.10 2.64
CA HIS A 56 -0.15 -1.50 2.45
C HIS A 56 0.70 -1.22 3.70
N GLU A 57 0.73 0.03 4.15
CA GLU A 57 1.54 0.43 5.32
C GLU A 57 1.01 -0.21 6.61
N SER A 58 -0.31 -0.37 6.74
CA SER A 58 -0.90 -1.00 7.93
C SER A 58 -0.53 -2.48 8.03
N ALA A 59 -0.45 -3.19 6.91
CA ALA A 59 -0.03 -4.59 6.88
C ALA A 59 1.43 -4.76 7.32
N HIS A 60 2.33 -3.85 6.92
CA HIS A 60 3.70 -3.80 7.43
C HIS A 60 3.74 -3.62 8.95
N VAL A 61 2.98 -2.66 9.49
CA VAL A 61 2.90 -2.44 10.95
C VAL A 61 2.39 -3.67 11.68
N VAL A 62 1.32 -4.31 11.18
CA VAL A 62 0.76 -5.53 11.78
C VAL A 62 1.76 -6.68 11.74
N ALA A 63 2.49 -6.86 10.64
CA ALA A 63 3.54 -7.87 10.54
C ALA A 63 4.70 -7.60 11.52
N LEU A 64 5.14 -6.35 11.62
CA LEU A 64 6.22 -5.94 12.53
C LEU A 64 5.86 -6.11 14.00
N ARG A 65 4.61 -5.85 14.40
CA ARG A 65 4.14 -6.08 15.77
C ARG A 65 4.23 -7.55 16.21
N ARG A 66 4.30 -8.49 15.28
CA ARG A 66 4.48 -9.92 15.58
C ARG A 66 5.95 -10.31 15.76
N VAL A 67 6.90 -9.40 15.47
CA VAL A 67 8.33 -9.64 15.61
C VAL A 67 8.81 -9.12 16.96
N ARG A 68 9.03 -10.02 17.93
CA ARG A 68 9.41 -9.67 19.31
C ARG A 68 10.73 -8.91 19.44
N THR A 69 11.63 -9.04 18.47
CA THR A 69 12.94 -8.38 18.46
C THR A 69 12.91 -6.97 17.88
N VAL A 70 11.74 -6.51 17.41
CA VAL A 70 11.49 -5.12 17.02
C VAL A 70 11.02 -4.37 18.27
N THR A 71 11.80 -3.39 18.70
CA THR A 71 11.54 -2.64 19.94
C THR A 71 10.71 -1.39 19.70
N ARG A 72 10.84 -0.79 18.51
CA ARG A 72 10.09 0.39 18.11
C ARG A 72 9.76 0.34 16.62
N ILE A 73 8.59 0.85 16.27
CA ILE A 73 8.16 1.04 14.88
C ILE A 73 8.12 2.54 14.65
N ALA A 74 9.07 3.06 13.88
CA ALA A 74 9.11 4.45 13.47
C ALA A 74 8.32 4.63 12.17
N LEU A 75 7.62 5.77 12.05
CA LEU A 75 7.04 6.21 10.79
C LEU A 75 7.93 7.31 10.25
N GLU A 76 8.75 6.97 9.26
CA GLU A 76 9.51 7.98 8.54
C GLU A 76 8.60 8.66 7.52
N ARG A 77 8.52 9.99 7.60
CA ARG A 77 7.81 10.82 6.63
C ARG A 77 8.82 11.71 5.94
N THR A 78 8.93 11.56 4.63
CA THR A 78 9.60 12.50 3.73
C THR A 78 8.54 13.24 2.92
N ALA A 79 8.93 14.33 2.24
CA ALA A 79 8.03 15.05 1.33
C ALA A 79 7.40 14.16 0.25
N TRP A 80 8.04 13.02 -0.07
CA TRP A 80 7.66 12.11 -1.15
C TRP A 80 7.19 10.74 -0.68
N ARG A 81 7.36 10.38 0.59
CA ARG A 81 7.06 9.02 1.08
C ARG A 81 6.83 8.97 2.57
N THR A 82 5.75 8.31 2.98
CA THR A 82 5.64 7.69 4.30
C THR A 82 6.14 6.26 4.22
N SER A 83 7.04 5.84 5.11
CA SER A 83 7.53 4.47 5.19
C SER A 83 7.61 4.04 6.65
N VAL A 84 7.21 2.80 6.92
CA VAL A 84 7.45 2.18 8.22
C VAL A 84 8.89 1.70 8.30
N VAL A 85 9.61 2.09 9.36
CA VAL A 85 10.99 1.66 9.62
C VAL A 85 11.05 0.95 10.98
N PRO A 86 11.44 -0.32 11.02
CA PRO A 86 11.60 -1.04 12.28
C PRO A 86 12.94 -0.70 12.93
N GLU A 87 12.90 -0.39 14.22
CA GLU A 87 14.09 -0.33 15.08
C GLU A 87 14.20 -1.66 15.84
N GLY A 88 15.32 -2.35 15.66
CA GLY A 88 15.58 -3.64 16.28
C GLY A 88 16.30 -4.60 15.33
N THR A 89 16.26 -5.89 15.67
CA THR A 89 16.87 -6.93 14.83
C THR A 89 15.79 -7.81 14.21
N MET A 90 16.02 -8.23 12.97
CA MET A 90 15.13 -9.14 12.26
C MET A 90 15.94 -10.22 11.56
N THR A 91 15.48 -11.46 11.64
CA THR A 91 16.02 -12.55 10.81
C THR A 91 15.66 -12.31 9.34
N ALA A 92 16.38 -12.99 8.43
CA ALA A 92 16.07 -12.95 7.01
C ALA A 92 14.61 -13.37 6.73
N ARG A 93 14.10 -14.40 7.42
CA ARG A 93 12.70 -14.85 7.26
C ARG A 93 11.69 -13.79 7.71
N GLN A 94 11.93 -13.14 8.85
CA GLN A 94 11.08 -12.05 9.33
C GLN A 94 11.12 -10.85 8.39
N THR A 95 12.30 -10.50 7.86
CA THR A 95 12.48 -9.39 6.92
C THR A 95 11.71 -9.65 5.63
N ALA A 96 11.82 -10.86 5.06
CA ALA A 96 11.04 -11.26 3.90
C ALA A 96 9.53 -11.25 4.18
N GLY A 97 9.10 -11.79 5.33
CA GLY A 97 7.69 -11.81 5.71
C GLY A 97 7.07 -10.43 5.85
N VAL A 98 7.78 -9.48 6.47
CA VAL A 98 7.34 -8.08 6.55
C VAL A 98 7.32 -7.45 5.17
N ALA A 99 8.41 -7.54 4.39
CA ALA A 99 8.47 -6.98 3.04
C ALA A 99 7.34 -7.48 2.11
N LEU A 100 6.87 -8.71 2.29
CA LEU A 100 5.74 -9.27 1.55
C LEU A 100 4.37 -8.81 2.06
N ALA A 101 4.26 -8.43 3.34
CA ALA A 101 2.97 -8.17 3.99
C ALA A 101 2.18 -7.05 3.30
N GLY A 102 2.81 -5.89 3.07
CA GLY A 102 2.18 -4.75 2.39
C GLY A 102 1.70 -5.05 0.97
N PRO A 103 2.57 -5.50 0.05
CA PRO A 103 2.18 -5.83 -1.32
C PRO A 103 1.13 -6.95 -1.39
N LEU A 104 1.33 -8.04 -0.64
CA LEU A 104 0.42 -9.20 -0.74
C LEU A 104 -0.96 -8.91 -0.13
N SER A 105 -1.07 -8.08 0.92
CA SER A 105 -2.39 -7.69 1.42
C SER A 105 -3.17 -6.89 0.38
N CYS A 106 -2.49 -6.00 -0.35
CA CYS A 106 -3.11 -5.23 -1.43
C CYS A 106 -3.51 -6.13 -2.60
N VAL A 107 -2.61 -7.02 -3.03
CA VAL A 107 -2.93 -7.99 -4.10
C VAL A 107 -4.11 -8.87 -3.73
N ALA A 108 -4.22 -9.32 -2.48
CA ALA A 108 -5.36 -10.10 -2.02
C ALA A 108 -6.68 -9.32 -2.11
N VAL A 109 -6.71 -8.06 -1.66
CA VAL A 109 -7.90 -7.21 -1.79
C VAL A 109 -8.21 -6.89 -3.26
N GLY A 110 -7.20 -6.61 -4.08
CA GLY A 110 -7.36 -6.39 -5.51
C GLY A 110 -7.93 -7.61 -6.23
N ALA A 111 -7.50 -8.82 -5.87
CA ALA A 111 -8.05 -10.06 -6.41
C ALA A 111 -9.52 -10.27 -6.01
N LEU A 112 -9.90 -9.90 -4.78
CA LEU A 112 -11.30 -9.91 -4.35
C LEU A 112 -12.13 -8.90 -5.15
N LEU A 113 -11.66 -7.66 -5.31
CA LEU A 113 -12.33 -6.64 -6.12
C LEU A 113 -12.44 -7.00 -7.61
N TRP A 114 -11.65 -7.99 -8.07
CA TRP A 114 -11.69 -8.50 -9.43
C TRP A 114 -12.87 -9.46 -9.70
N LEU A 115 -13.52 -9.95 -8.64
CA LEU A 115 -14.67 -10.84 -8.75
C LEU A 115 -15.82 -10.16 -9.50
N PRO A 116 -16.72 -10.94 -10.15
CA PRO A 116 -17.96 -10.41 -10.68
C PRO A 116 -18.74 -9.62 -9.61
N ASP A 117 -19.44 -8.58 -10.02
CA ASP A 117 -20.27 -7.72 -9.16
C ASP A 117 -19.51 -6.78 -8.20
N LEU A 118 -18.17 -6.77 -8.26
CA LEU A 118 -17.34 -5.80 -7.54
C LEU A 118 -16.63 -4.82 -8.49
N ASP A 119 -16.08 -3.76 -7.91
CA ASP A 119 -15.47 -2.66 -8.66
C ASP A 119 -14.08 -3.03 -9.19
N ARG A 120 -14.05 -3.51 -10.44
CA ARG A 120 -12.81 -3.83 -11.17
C ARG A 120 -11.93 -2.63 -11.44
N SER A 121 -12.50 -1.42 -11.49
CA SER A 121 -11.70 -0.20 -11.69
C SER A 121 -10.82 0.07 -10.47
N LEU A 122 -11.37 -0.15 -9.27
CA LEU A 122 -10.61 -0.07 -8.02
C LEU A 122 -9.57 -1.17 -7.90
N ALA A 123 -9.87 -2.39 -8.38
CA ALA A 123 -8.98 -3.53 -8.26
C ALA A 123 -7.56 -3.27 -8.82
N TRP A 124 -7.44 -2.50 -9.92
CA TRP A 124 -6.14 -2.15 -10.50
C TRP A 124 -5.24 -1.34 -9.56
N TRP A 125 -5.80 -0.43 -8.76
CA TRP A 125 -5.04 0.34 -7.78
C TRP A 125 -4.37 -0.56 -6.74
N TYR A 126 -5.09 -1.59 -6.31
CA TYR A 126 -4.60 -2.57 -5.34
C TYR A 126 -3.60 -3.54 -5.97
N LEU A 127 -3.88 -4.06 -7.17
CA LEU A 127 -2.99 -4.99 -7.88
C LEU A 127 -1.66 -4.34 -8.27
N ALA A 128 -1.65 -3.04 -8.59
CA ALA A 128 -0.42 -2.30 -8.92
C ALA A 128 0.65 -2.38 -7.82
N HIS A 129 0.27 -2.61 -6.57
CA HIS A 129 1.21 -2.78 -5.46
C HIS A 129 2.10 -4.02 -5.58
N ALA A 130 1.74 -4.99 -6.43
CA ALA A 130 2.65 -6.10 -6.78
C ALA A 130 3.99 -5.60 -7.33
N ALA A 131 4.00 -4.44 -8.00
CA ALA A 131 5.22 -3.83 -8.51
C ALA A 131 6.23 -3.51 -7.39
N PHE A 132 5.80 -3.26 -6.15
CA PHE A 132 6.70 -2.98 -5.03
C PHE A 132 7.56 -4.19 -4.62
N LEU A 133 7.23 -5.39 -5.09
CA LEU A 133 8.08 -6.58 -4.93
C LEU A 133 9.26 -6.62 -5.91
N LEU A 134 9.27 -5.78 -6.95
CA LEU A 134 10.41 -5.64 -7.85
C LEU A 134 11.61 -5.06 -7.09
N PRO A 135 12.85 -5.48 -7.40
CA PRO A 135 14.05 -5.12 -6.66
C PRO A 135 14.43 -3.64 -6.76
N LEU A 136 13.71 -2.85 -7.56
CA LEU A 136 13.85 -1.40 -7.65
C LEU A 136 13.20 -0.68 -6.46
N PHE A 137 12.17 -1.26 -5.85
CA PHE A 137 11.39 -0.65 -4.77
C PHE A 137 11.84 -1.10 -3.39
N GLY A 138 11.40 -0.39 -2.34
CA GLY A 138 11.82 -0.63 -0.95
C GLY A 138 11.59 -2.08 -0.50
N ASP A 139 10.37 -2.57 -0.66
CA ASP A 139 9.97 -3.92 -0.25
C ASP A 139 10.73 -5.00 -1.05
N GLY A 140 10.81 -4.85 -2.37
CA GLY A 140 11.59 -5.76 -3.21
C GLY A 140 13.09 -5.77 -2.89
N ARG A 141 13.68 -4.62 -2.54
CA ARG A 141 15.08 -4.55 -2.05
C ARG A 141 15.24 -5.29 -0.73
N ALA A 142 14.33 -5.09 0.22
CA ALA A 142 14.35 -5.78 1.51
C ALA A 142 14.19 -7.30 1.33
N LEU A 143 13.28 -7.73 0.46
CA LEU A 143 13.07 -9.13 0.11
C LEU A 143 14.31 -9.74 -0.55
N ARG A 144 14.91 -9.05 -1.53
CA ARG A 144 16.16 -9.50 -2.19
C ARG A 144 17.31 -9.61 -1.19
N HIS A 145 17.45 -8.65 -0.28
CA HIS A 145 18.45 -8.69 0.78
C HIS A 145 18.24 -9.91 1.68
N ALA A 146 17.02 -10.12 2.17
CA ALA A 146 16.66 -11.28 2.98
C ALA A 146 16.98 -12.61 2.29
N LEU A 147 16.63 -12.76 1.00
CA LEU A 147 16.91 -13.97 0.22
C LEU A 147 18.41 -14.23 0.06
N ARG A 148 19.21 -13.18 -0.14
CA ARG A 148 20.68 -13.28 -0.22
C ARG A 148 21.29 -13.72 1.10
N THR A 149 20.87 -13.11 2.20
CA THR A 149 21.33 -13.45 3.55
C THR A 149 20.96 -14.89 3.92
N ALA A 150 19.78 -15.37 3.51
CA ALA A 150 19.37 -16.75 3.70
C ALA A 150 20.22 -17.75 2.89
N ARG A 151 20.57 -17.41 1.64
CA ARG A 151 21.42 -18.25 0.78
C ARG A 151 22.87 -18.33 1.28
N GLY A 152 23.43 -17.22 1.77
CA GLY A 152 24.77 -17.18 2.34
C GLY A 152 24.91 -17.93 3.67
N ARG A 153 23.80 -18.28 4.33
CA ARG A 153 23.75 -19.08 5.56
C ARG A 153 23.49 -20.58 5.31
N ARG A 154 23.43 -21.05 4.06
CA ARG A 154 23.41 -22.50 3.80
C ARG A 154 24.71 -23.10 4.36
N PRO A 155 24.66 -24.04 5.32
CA PRO A 155 25.87 -24.68 5.83
C PRO A 155 26.57 -25.40 4.68
N ALA A 156 27.88 -25.23 4.56
CA ALA A 156 28.74 -25.87 3.57
C ALA A 156 28.93 -27.38 3.86
N GLY A 157 27.83 -28.13 4.02
CA GLY A 157 27.84 -29.48 4.58
C GLY A 157 26.92 -30.51 3.91
N GLU A 158 26.36 -30.24 2.73
CA GLU A 158 25.71 -31.26 1.90
C GLU A 158 26.31 -31.23 0.49
N ALA A 159 27.59 -31.56 0.43
CA ALA A 159 28.21 -32.08 -0.78
C ALA A 159 29.13 -33.22 -0.33
N ARG A 160 28.74 -34.45 -0.71
CA ARG A 160 29.40 -35.76 -0.52
C ARG A 160 28.82 -36.62 0.60
N GLY A 161 27.98 -37.55 0.14
CA GLY A 161 27.59 -38.81 0.76
C GLY A 161 27.05 -39.68 -0.36
#